data_AF-A0A645CFH2-F1
#
_entry.id   AF-A0A645CFH2-F1
#
_cell.length_a   1.000
_cell.length_b   1.000
_cell.length_c   1.000
_cell.angle_alpha   90.00
_cell.angle_beta   90.00
_cell.angle_gamma   90.00
#
_symmetry.space_group_name_H-M   'P 1'
#
loop_
_entity.id
_entity.type
_entity.pdbx_description
1 polymer ?
#
loop_
_entity_poly.entity_id
_entity_poly.type
_entity_poly.pdbx_seq_one_letter_code
_entity_poly.pdbx_strand_id
1 'polypeptide(L)'
;MDVVELKPNSLNDTKQNVELQRDLQLGISEYAPGAEVVADGNIYRSRYIARDRRKTTDWEIYYTAECPQCQIINFSKKSVDSAFCVACGTTIDSGWKKNIEPRKGFVVGNDPNDIIPAGSRKPRKYHRGDIIYLGDTERHELGLSTFHFGEYQVVLQSTTNDSLMISCDTEFSVCNYCGYAKSRKELKNYSFVVEEKHKTSYGWECSNTKLYPHKLSHIFKTDVVQLMFSDNADFGTMLSVMYALLRATSQVLDIESTDINGCLYASSGNVQYSIILYDGVPGGAGHIHRIAANESVFQSVIQKAYEICSKCECSPSCYKCLRDYYNQDFHSMLDRNAAADFLKQYLSY
;
A
#
# COMPACT_ATOMS: atom_id res chain seq x y z
N MET A 1 -11.02 -14.11 -1.24
CA MET A 1 -11.07 -12.95 -2.14
C MET A 1 -11.17 -11.71 -1.28
N ASP A 2 -10.22 -10.79 -1.41
CA ASP A 2 -10.20 -9.52 -0.66
C ASP A 2 -11.05 -8.46 -1.39
N VAL A 3 -12.34 -8.74 -1.57
CA VAL A 3 -13.28 -7.82 -2.24
C VAL A 3 -14.18 -7.17 -1.20
N VAL A 4 -14.41 -5.87 -1.35
CA VAL A 4 -15.34 -5.10 -0.52
C VAL A 4 -16.34 -4.32 -1.34
N GLU A 5 -17.49 -4.06 -0.73
CA GLU A 5 -18.60 -3.35 -1.33
C GLU A 5 -18.72 -1.92 -0.79
N LEU A 6 -19.22 -1.01 -1.63
CA LEU A 6 -19.89 0.21 -1.21
C LEU A 6 -21.41 -0.02 -1.25
N LYS A 7 -21.98 -0.30 -0.08
CA LYS A 7 -23.39 -0.65 0.08
C LYS A 7 -24.28 0.60 0.06
N PRO A 8 -25.49 0.51 -0.52
CA PRO A 8 -26.48 1.55 -0.33
C PRO A 8 -26.86 1.68 1.14
N ASN A 9 -27.32 2.87 1.54
CA ASN A 9 -27.94 3.01 2.85
C ASN A 9 -29.32 2.30 2.85
N SER A 10 -29.78 1.85 4.02
CA SER A 10 -31.03 1.09 4.14
C SER A 10 -32.29 1.97 4.09
N LEU A 11 -32.15 3.27 3.87
CA LEU A 11 -33.25 4.24 3.81
C LEU A 11 -33.69 4.55 2.37
N ASN A 12 -32.78 4.43 1.41
CA ASN A 12 -33.02 4.69 0.01
C ASN A 12 -33.22 3.37 -0.72
N ASP A 13 -34.45 2.88 -0.69
CA ASP A 13 -34.88 1.83 -1.62
C ASP A 13 -34.74 2.38 -3.05
N THR A 14 -33.97 1.69 -3.90
CA THR A 14 -34.00 1.75 -5.39
C THR A 14 -33.21 2.79 -6.22
N LYS A 15 -32.16 3.48 -5.73
CA LYS A 15 -31.32 4.32 -6.65
C LYS A 15 -29.97 3.75 -7.08
N GLN A 16 -29.44 2.74 -6.38
CA GLN A 16 -28.18 2.11 -6.76
C GLN A 16 -28.51 0.73 -7.36
N ASN A 17 -28.53 0.65 -8.69
CA ASN A 17 -28.82 -0.60 -9.41
C ASN A 17 -27.53 -1.38 -9.72
N VAL A 18 -26.37 -0.72 -9.59
CA VAL A 18 -25.05 -1.32 -9.77
C VAL A 18 -24.42 -1.73 -8.44
N GLU A 19 -24.00 -2.98 -8.40
CA GLU A 19 -23.19 -3.53 -7.32
C GLU A 19 -21.78 -2.92 -7.38
N LEU A 20 -21.43 -2.14 -6.35
CA LEU A 20 -20.16 -1.44 -6.28
C LEU A 20 -19.15 -2.27 -5.49
N GLN A 21 -18.43 -3.15 -6.19
CA GLN A 21 -17.35 -3.97 -5.64
C GLN A 21 -15.97 -3.45 -6.05
N ARG A 22 -15.01 -3.53 -5.12
CA ARG A 22 -13.59 -3.25 -5.38
C ARG A 22 -12.70 -4.19 -4.58
N ASP A 23 -11.53 -4.48 -5.14
CA ASP A 23 -10.42 -5.05 -4.38
C ASP A 23 -10.11 -4.14 -3.17
N LEU A 24 -9.92 -4.72 -1.99
CA LEU A 24 -9.77 -3.98 -0.75
C LEU A 24 -8.49 -3.13 -0.73
N GLN A 25 -7.45 -3.51 -1.48
CA GLN A 25 -6.26 -2.65 -1.67
C GLN A 25 -6.63 -1.32 -2.33
N LEU A 26 -7.67 -1.29 -3.17
CA LEU A 26 -8.23 -0.06 -3.75
C LEU A 26 -9.32 0.54 -2.85
N GLY A 27 -10.18 -0.31 -2.29
CA GLY A 27 -11.34 0.07 -1.50
C GLY A 27 -11.02 0.97 -0.31
N ILE A 28 -9.88 0.78 0.35
CA ILE A 28 -9.43 1.63 1.48
C ILE A 28 -9.19 3.10 1.11
N SER A 29 -9.14 3.43 -0.19
CA SER A 29 -8.97 4.80 -0.70
C SER A 29 -10.14 5.26 -1.57
N GLU A 30 -10.67 4.37 -2.42
CA GLU A 30 -11.76 4.70 -3.34
C GLU A 30 -13.13 4.70 -2.65
N TYR A 31 -13.33 3.84 -1.64
CA TYR A 31 -14.58 3.73 -0.87
C TYR A 31 -14.46 4.30 0.55
N ALA A 32 -13.30 4.88 0.89
CA ALA A 32 -13.09 5.46 2.21
C ALA A 32 -14.11 6.58 2.53
N PRO A 33 -14.41 6.84 3.82
CA PRO A 33 -15.38 7.86 4.19
C PRO A 33 -15.09 9.24 3.60
N GLY A 34 -16.08 9.82 2.92
CA GLY A 34 -16.00 11.08 2.19
C GLY A 34 -15.55 10.95 0.74
N ALA A 35 -15.06 9.78 0.30
CA ALA A 35 -14.78 9.50 -1.11
C ALA A 35 -16.08 9.38 -1.90
N GLU A 36 -16.00 9.67 -3.19
CA GLU A 36 -17.13 9.77 -4.11
C GLU A 36 -16.94 8.82 -5.29
N VAL A 37 -17.95 7.99 -5.53
CA VAL A 37 -17.97 6.97 -6.58
C VAL A 37 -19.07 7.29 -7.58
N VAL A 38 -18.75 7.24 -8.87
CA VAL A 38 -19.72 7.47 -9.95
C VAL A 38 -20.31 6.12 -10.37
N ALA A 39 -21.63 6.02 -10.36
CA ALA A 39 -22.37 4.85 -10.85
C ALA A 39 -23.80 5.27 -11.26
N ASP A 40 -24.40 4.61 -12.25
CA ASP A 40 -25.79 4.84 -12.66
C ASP A 40 -26.17 6.33 -12.87
N GLY A 41 -25.24 7.12 -13.43
CA GLY A 41 -25.45 8.56 -13.64
C GLY A 41 -25.50 9.41 -12.36
N ASN A 42 -25.13 8.85 -11.22
CA ASN A 42 -25.05 9.52 -9.92
C ASN A 42 -23.64 9.46 -9.33
N ILE A 43 -23.38 10.33 -8.37
CA ILE A 43 -22.24 10.30 -7.46
C ILE A 43 -22.75 9.88 -6.09
N TYR A 44 -22.18 8.80 -5.57
CA TYR A 44 -22.44 8.30 -4.22
C TYR A 44 -21.25 8.61 -3.33
N ARG A 45 -21.51 9.27 -2.20
CA ARG A 45 -20.49 9.55 -1.19
C ARG A 45 -20.52 8.50 -0.09
N SER A 46 -19.39 7.83 0.11
CA SER A 46 -19.18 6.93 1.23
C SER A 46 -19.17 7.71 2.54
N ARG A 47 -19.75 7.15 3.61
CA ARG A 47 -19.81 7.83 4.92
C ARG A 47 -19.59 6.90 6.10
N TYR A 48 -19.86 5.61 5.96
CA TYR A 48 -19.70 4.65 7.04
C TYR A 48 -18.70 3.58 6.66
N ILE A 49 -17.87 3.19 7.63
CA ILE A 49 -17.15 1.93 7.58
C ILE A 49 -18.12 0.86 8.10
N ALA A 50 -18.36 -0.19 7.31
CA ALA A 50 -19.39 -1.17 7.62
C ALA A 50 -19.03 -2.01 8.85
N ARG A 51 -20.07 -2.41 9.57
CA ARG A 51 -20.01 -2.99 10.91
C ARG A 51 -21.01 -4.11 11.10
N ASP A 52 -20.61 -5.17 11.78
CA ASP A 52 -21.47 -6.20 12.35
C ASP A 52 -21.80 -5.88 13.81
N ARG A 53 -23.01 -5.37 14.02
CA ARG A 53 -23.51 -4.99 15.35
C ARG A 53 -23.70 -6.18 16.30
N ARG A 54 -23.60 -7.42 15.83
CA ARG A 54 -23.74 -8.63 16.65
C ARG A 54 -22.44 -9.01 17.38
N LYS A 55 -21.30 -8.42 17.01
CA LYS A 55 -19.99 -8.70 17.62
C LYS A 55 -19.50 -7.52 18.47
N THR A 56 -18.87 -7.83 19.60
CA THR A 56 -18.28 -6.85 20.53
C THR A 56 -17.04 -6.17 19.95
N THR A 57 -16.22 -6.90 19.19
CA THR A 57 -15.14 -6.40 18.33
C THR A 57 -15.46 -6.74 16.88
N ASP A 58 -15.46 -5.71 16.05
CA ASP A 58 -16.11 -5.76 14.74
C ASP A 58 -15.14 -5.52 13.57
N TRP A 59 -14.14 -4.68 13.82
CA TRP A 59 -13.02 -4.42 12.94
C TRP A 59 -11.75 -5.02 13.51
N GLU A 60 -10.91 -5.56 12.63
CA GLU A 60 -9.51 -5.77 12.95
C GLU A 60 -8.81 -4.42 13.05
N ILE A 61 -8.03 -4.24 14.14
CA ILE A 61 -7.31 -3.01 14.43
C ILE A 61 -5.83 -3.30 14.45
N TYR A 62 -5.09 -2.58 13.61
CA TYR A 62 -3.63 -2.60 13.59
C TYR A 62 -3.05 -1.28 14.05
N TYR A 63 -1.76 -1.29 14.37
CA TYR A 63 -1.04 -0.14 14.88
C TYR A 63 0.16 0.12 13.98
N THR A 64 0.33 1.37 13.56
CA THR A 64 1.50 1.78 12.77
C THR A 64 2.13 3.04 13.34
N ALA A 65 3.45 3.11 13.35
CA ALA A 65 4.21 4.30 13.73
C ALA A 65 5.39 4.51 12.80
N GLU A 66 5.67 5.76 12.45
CA GLU A 66 6.88 6.13 11.73
C GLU A 66 8.04 6.26 12.71
N CYS A 67 9.18 5.63 12.41
CA CYS A 67 10.35 5.74 13.26
C CYS A 67 10.89 7.19 13.23
N PRO A 68 11.11 7.84 14.40
CA PRO A 68 11.59 9.22 14.44
C PRO A 68 13.03 9.40 13.92
N GLN A 69 13.80 8.32 13.81
CA GLN A 69 15.20 8.36 13.36
C GLN A 69 15.35 8.03 11.87
N CYS A 70 14.80 6.90 11.42
CA CYS A 70 14.99 6.41 10.05
C CYS A 70 13.74 6.53 9.16
N GLN A 71 12.62 7.05 9.69
CA GLN A 71 11.34 7.23 8.98
C GLN A 71 10.68 5.94 8.45
N ILE A 72 11.24 4.76 8.76
CA ILE A 72 10.61 3.48 8.41
C ILE A 72 9.32 3.31 9.21
N ILE A 73 8.25 2.92 8.50
CA ILE A 73 6.96 2.58 9.11
C ILE A 73 7.08 1.24 9.81
N ASN A 74 6.71 1.21 11.09
CA ASN A 74 6.65 0.03 11.94
C ASN A 74 5.19 -0.37 12.14
N PHE A 75 4.98 -1.67 12.34
CA PHE A 75 3.66 -2.29 12.38
C PHE A 75 3.52 -3.17 13.63
N SER A 76 2.31 -3.22 14.19
CA SER A 76 1.94 -4.18 15.23
C SER A 76 0.47 -4.61 15.12
N LYS A 77 0.22 -5.90 15.34
CA LYS A 77 -1.13 -6.48 15.45
C LYS A 77 -1.80 -6.18 16.80
N LYS A 78 -1.04 -5.74 17.81
CA LYS A 78 -1.53 -5.46 19.16
C LYS A 78 -1.31 -4.00 19.51
N SER A 79 -2.05 -3.48 20.49
CA SER A 79 -1.75 -2.16 21.05
C SER A 79 -0.33 -2.15 21.59
N VAL A 80 0.41 -1.08 21.30
CA VAL A 80 1.80 -0.91 21.68
C VAL A 80 1.97 0.48 22.27
N ASP A 81 2.53 0.53 23.47
CA ASP A 81 2.96 1.79 24.08
C ASP A 81 4.37 2.16 23.62
N SER A 82 5.26 1.16 23.54
CA SER A 82 6.63 1.29 23.05
C SER A 82 7.08 0.03 22.32
N ALA A 83 7.82 0.18 21.22
CA ALA A 83 8.52 -0.91 20.53
C ALA A 83 9.77 -0.41 19.81
N PHE A 84 10.70 -1.31 19.51
CA PHE A 84 11.90 -0.99 18.74
C PHE A 84 11.62 -0.95 17.24
N CYS A 85 12.27 -0.03 16.54
CA CYS A 85 12.21 0.04 15.09
C CYS A 85 12.85 -1.20 14.46
N VAL A 86 12.13 -1.84 13.54
CA VAL A 86 12.61 -3.03 12.79
C VAL A 86 13.88 -2.75 11.97
N ALA A 87 14.09 -1.51 11.54
CA ALA A 87 15.19 -1.14 10.66
C ALA A 87 16.45 -0.67 11.39
N CYS A 88 16.32 0.22 12.38
CA CYS A 88 17.46 0.85 13.06
C CYS A 88 17.51 0.62 14.58
N GLY A 89 16.56 -0.13 15.16
CA GLY A 89 16.54 -0.44 16.59
C GLY A 89 16.12 0.70 17.52
N THR A 90 15.90 1.92 17.01
CA THR A 90 15.45 3.07 17.81
C THR A 90 14.10 2.80 18.45
N THR A 91 13.95 3.14 19.73
CA THR A 91 12.68 3.01 20.44
C THR A 91 11.62 3.98 19.89
N ILE A 92 10.39 3.49 19.71
CA ILE A 92 9.23 4.24 19.26
C ILE A 92 8.20 4.26 20.40
N ASP A 93 8.31 5.25 21.28
CA ASP A 93 7.49 5.41 22.48
C ASP A 93 6.18 6.19 22.25
N SER A 94 5.95 6.70 21.03
CA SER A 94 4.76 7.47 20.71
C SER A 94 4.47 7.46 19.20
N GLY A 95 3.34 8.04 18.79
CA GLY A 95 2.98 8.17 17.37
C GLY A 95 2.31 6.94 16.76
N TRP A 96 2.04 5.89 17.55
CA TRP A 96 1.27 4.72 17.13
C TRP A 96 -0.18 5.10 16.80
N LYS A 97 -0.53 5.02 15.52
CA LYS A 97 -1.86 5.28 15.00
C LYS A 97 -2.64 3.98 14.83
N LYS A 98 -3.93 4.00 15.19
CA LYS A 98 -4.85 2.89 14.94
C LYS A 98 -5.26 2.87 13.48
N ASN A 99 -5.21 1.69 12.87
CA ASN A 99 -5.66 1.43 11.51
C ASN A 99 -6.83 0.44 11.56
N ILE A 100 -7.94 0.78 10.92
CA ILE A 100 -9.08 -0.13 10.74
C ILE A 100 -8.88 -0.90 9.44
N GLU A 101 -9.05 -2.22 9.49
CA GLU A 101 -9.18 -3.04 8.29
C GLU A 101 -10.66 -3.22 7.91
N PRO A 102 -11.16 -2.58 6.84
CA PRO A 102 -12.58 -2.48 6.58
C PRO A 102 -13.11 -3.66 5.74
N ARG A 103 -12.85 -4.91 6.17
CA ARG A 103 -13.22 -6.14 5.44
C ARG A 103 -14.72 -6.30 5.16
N LYS A 104 -15.58 -5.57 5.87
CA LYS A 104 -17.04 -5.59 5.68
C LYS A 104 -17.54 -4.58 4.65
N GLY A 105 -16.63 -3.77 4.12
CA GLY A 105 -16.89 -2.72 3.16
C GLY A 105 -17.32 -1.41 3.80
N PHE A 106 -18.04 -0.63 3.00
CA PHE A 106 -18.42 0.75 3.30
C PHE A 106 -19.91 0.95 3.02
N VAL A 107 -20.49 2.03 3.54
CA VAL A 107 -21.90 2.38 3.29
C VAL A 107 -22.02 3.84 2.87
N VAL A 108 -22.86 4.09 1.89
CA VAL A 108 -23.22 5.43 1.42
C VAL A 108 -23.87 6.24 2.56
N GLY A 109 -23.64 7.55 2.55
CA GLY A 109 -24.26 8.48 3.49
C GLY A 109 -25.78 8.55 3.37
N ASN A 110 -26.45 9.11 4.39
CA ASN A 110 -27.90 9.28 4.42
C ASN A 110 -28.36 10.72 4.16
N ASP A 111 -27.43 11.64 3.95
CA ASP A 111 -27.75 13.02 3.56
C ASP A 111 -28.16 13.04 2.08
N PRO A 112 -29.19 13.81 1.68
CA PRO A 112 -29.54 13.99 0.26
C PRO A 112 -28.34 14.44 -0.61
N ASN A 113 -27.35 15.12 -0.04
CA ASN A 113 -26.13 15.55 -0.74
C ASN A 113 -25.05 14.46 -0.85
N ASP A 114 -25.27 13.28 -0.26
CA ASP A 114 -24.40 12.12 -0.42
C ASP A 114 -24.81 11.28 -1.65
N ILE A 115 -25.95 11.58 -2.31
CA ILE A 115 -26.35 11.02 -3.61
C ILE A 115 -26.80 12.15 -4.53
N ILE A 116 -25.95 12.55 -5.46
CA ILE A 116 -26.23 13.65 -6.41
C ILE A 116 -26.07 13.20 -7.86
N PRO A 117 -26.75 13.82 -8.84
CA PRO A 117 -26.50 13.53 -10.24
C PRO A 117 -25.03 13.73 -10.62
N ALA A 118 -24.49 12.82 -11.41
CA ALA A 118 -23.15 12.96 -11.96
C ALA A 118 -23.12 14.15 -12.93
N GLY A 119 -22.09 14.98 -12.82
CA GLY A 119 -21.86 16.13 -13.69
C GLY A 119 -20.38 16.21 -14.09
N SER A 120 -19.95 17.39 -14.51
CA SER A 120 -18.55 17.63 -14.91
C SER A 120 -17.57 17.74 -13.74
N ARG A 121 -18.05 17.80 -12.49
CA ARG A 121 -17.20 17.88 -11.29
C ARG A 121 -16.47 16.54 -11.09
N LYS A 122 -15.14 16.62 -10.94
CA LYS A 122 -14.31 15.46 -10.57
C LYS A 122 -14.73 14.91 -9.19
N PRO A 123 -15.02 13.61 -9.08
CA PRO A 123 -15.30 12.97 -7.79
C PRO A 123 -14.12 13.08 -6.84
N ARG A 124 -14.40 13.25 -5.54
CA ARG A 124 -13.39 13.20 -4.49
C ARG A 124 -12.83 11.78 -4.35
N LYS A 125 -11.51 11.64 -4.43
CA LYS A 125 -10.77 10.41 -4.12
C LYS A 125 -9.68 10.70 -3.09
N TYR A 126 -9.28 9.68 -2.34
CA TYR A 126 -8.07 9.71 -1.51
C TYR A 126 -6.95 8.92 -2.18
N HIS A 127 -5.73 9.09 -1.70
CA HIS A 127 -4.59 8.36 -2.22
C HIS A 127 -4.25 7.19 -1.30
N ARG A 128 -3.65 6.16 -1.89
CA ARG A 128 -3.03 5.08 -1.15
C ARG A 128 -1.62 5.53 -0.80
N GLY A 129 -1.18 5.24 0.40
CA GLY A 129 0.22 5.30 0.76
C GLY A 129 0.97 4.07 0.24
N ASP A 130 2.24 4.02 0.59
CA ASP A 130 3.15 2.98 0.14
C ASP A 130 2.81 1.61 0.71
N ILE A 131 3.16 0.58 -0.07
CA ILE A 131 3.06 -0.81 0.36
C ILE A 131 4.29 -1.13 1.22
N ILE A 132 4.05 -1.66 2.42
CA ILE A 132 5.09 -2.09 3.33
C ILE A 132 5.08 -3.62 3.44
N TYR A 133 6.26 -4.23 3.40
CA TYR A 133 6.43 -5.65 3.66
C TYR A 133 6.45 -5.91 5.17
N LEU A 134 5.60 -6.83 5.64
CA LEU A 134 5.51 -7.20 7.05
C LEU A 134 6.22 -8.51 7.35
N GLY A 135 6.32 -9.39 6.34
CA GLY A 135 6.61 -10.81 6.53
C GLY A 135 5.46 -11.55 7.20
N ASP A 136 5.48 -12.87 7.12
CA ASP A 136 4.51 -13.73 7.80
C ASP A 136 5.18 -14.89 8.53
N THR A 137 4.71 -15.20 9.74
CA THR A 137 5.18 -16.36 10.52
C THR A 137 4.70 -17.70 9.93
N GLU A 138 3.63 -17.66 9.12
CA GLU A 138 3.05 -18.80 8.42
C GLU A 138 3.46 -18.85 6.94
N ARG A 139 4.48 -18.07 6.54
CA ARG A 139 5.00 -18.12 5.18
C ARG A 139 5.68 -19.47 4.93
N HIS A 140 5.65 -19.94 3.69
CA HIS A 140 6.43 -21.11 3.28
C HIS A 140 7.64 -20.69 2.47
N GLU A 141 8.82 -21.17 2.86
CA GLU A 141 10.06 -20.95 2.12
C GLU A 141 10.12 -21.89 0.92
N LEU A 142 10.28 -21.33 -0.27
CA LEU A 142 10.46 -22.10 -1.50
C LEU A 142 11.92 -22.38 -1.80
N GLY A 143 12.82 -21.50 -1.37
CA GLY A 143 14.26 -21.70 -1.51
C GLY A 143 15.04 -20.39 -1.59
N LEU A 144 16.35 -20.57 -1.69
CA LEU A 144 17.35 -19.51 -1.83
C LEU A 144 18.14 -19.76 -3.12
N SER A 145 18.42 -18.70 -3.85
CA SER A 145 19.33 -18.71 -5.00
C SER A 145 20.35 -17.59 -4.84
N THR A 146 21.63 -17.92 -5.00
CA THR A 146 22.73 -16.95 -4.88
C THR A 146 23.39 -16.79 -6.24
N PHE A 147 23.34 -15.58 -6.78
CA PHE A 147 23.97 -15.21 -8.03
C PHE A 147 25.26 -14.46 -7.76
N HIS A 148 26.35 -14.88 -8.38
CA HIS A 148 27.69 -14.34 -8.15
C HIS A 148 28.14 -13.47 -9.34
N PHE A 149 28.73 -12.32 -9.04
CA PHE A 149 29.22 -11.32 -9.98
C PHE A 149 30.63 -10.88 -9.53
N GLY A 150 31.61 -11.75 -9.76
CA GLY A 150 32.96 -11.56 -9.21
C GLY A 150 32.94 -11.66 -7.68
N GLU A 151 33.33 -10.58 -7.00
CA GLU A 151 33.30 -10.48 -5.53
C GLU A 151 31.91 -10.10 -4.98
N TYR A 152 30.99 -9.69 -5.86
CA TYR A 152 29.64 -9.28 -5.49
C TYR A 152 28.66 -10.45 -5.60
N GLN A 153 27.61 -10.43 -4.79
CA GLN A 153 26.55 -11.43 -4.87
C GLN A 153 25.16 -10.82 -4.65
N VAL A 154 24.15 -11.45 -5.23
CA VAL A 154 22.75 -11.18 -4.94
C VAL A 154 22.07 -12.46 -4.50
N VAL A 155 21.49 -12.45 -3.30
CA VAL A 155 20.70 -13.57 -2.77
C VAL A 155 19.23 -13.29 -3.00
N LEU A 156 18.54 -14.20 -3.68
CA LEU A 156 17.09 -14.19 -3.87
C LEU A 156 16.47 -15.24 -2.94
N GLN A 157 15.62 -14.78 -2.03
CA GLN A 157 14.80 -15.63 -1.17
C GLN A 157 13.36 -15.64 -1.69
N SER A 158 12.85 -16.82 -2.05
CA SER A 158 11.47 -16.98 -2.52
C SER A 158 10.59 -17.55 -1.42
N THR A 159 9.45 -16.92 -1.19
CA THR A 159 8.47 -17.29 -0.17
C THR A 159 7.04 -17.19 -0.71
N THR A 160 6.15 -17.98 -0.13
CA THR A 160 4.70 -17.91 -0.40
C THR A 160 3.96 -17.51 0.86
N ASN A 161 2.74 -16.97 0.69
CA ASN A 161 1.83 -16.64 1.80
C ASN A 161 2.41 -15.57 2.75
N ASP A 162 3.22 -14.65 2.21
CA ASP A 162 3.77 -13.52 2.97
C ASP A 162 2.78 -12.35 3.06
N SER A 163 2.90 -11.56 4.12
CA SER A 163 2.00 -10.43 4.39
C SER A 163 2.61 -9.09 3.94
N LEU A 164 1.84 -8.35 3.14
CA LEU A 164 2.09 -6.93 2.84
C LEU A 164 0.92 -6.08 3.29
N MET A 165 1.19 -4.83 3.62
CA MET A 165 0.19 -3.88 4.08
C MET A 165 0.17 -2.66 3.19
N ILE A 166 -1.04 -2.24 2.83
CA ILE A 166 -1.30 -0.97 2.17
C ILE A 166 -2.18 -0.11 3.07
N SER A 167 -1.89 1.19 3.11
CA SER A 167 -2.63 2.15 3.95
C SER A 167 -3.20 3.29 3.12
N CYS A 168 -4.29 3.91 3.58
CA CYS A 168 -4.77 5.17 3.04
C CYS A 168 -3.90 6.32 3.59
N ASP A 169 -3.59 7.31 2.75
CA ASP A 169 -2.82 8.51 3.15
C ASP A 169 -3.59 9.42 4.12
N THR A 170 -4.90 9.23 4.20
CA THR A 170 -5.84 10.08 4.91
C THR A 170 -6.24 9.46 6.24
N GLU A 171 -6.33 10.32 7.27
CA GLU A 171 -6.89 9.98 8.58
C GLU A 171 -8.38 10.36 8.64
N PHE A 172 -9.16 9.50 9.29
CA PHE A 172 -10.60 9.63 9.44
C PHE A 172 -10.99 9.71 10.91
N SER A 173 -11.93 10.57 11.25
CA SER A 173 -12.58 10.57 12.56
C SER A 173 -13.79 9.63 12.49
N VAL A 174 -13.74 8.52 13.23
CA VAL A 174 -14.66 7.39 13.12
C VAL A 174 -15.44 7.17 14.42
N CYS A 175 -16.75 6.97 14.30
CA CYS A 175 -17.63 6.58 15.38
C CYS A 175 -17.43 5.09 15.71
N ASN A 176 -16.91 4.83 16.91
CA ASN A 176 -16.73 3.48 17.45
C ASN A 176 -18.03 2.77 17.84
N TYR A 177 -19.20 3.33 17.53
CA TYR A 177 -20.49 2.66 17.68
C TYR A 177 -21.12 2.29 16.33
N CYS A 178 -21.30 3.25 15.42
CA CYS A 178 -22.07 3.03 14.19
C CYS A 178 -21.23 3.02 12.90
N GLY A 179 -19.93 3.31 12.97
CA GLY A 179 -19.07 3.36 11.78
C GLY A 179 -19.12 4.66 10.99
N TYR A 180 -19.95 5.63 11.39
CA TYR A 180 -19.96 6.96 10.78
C TYR A 180 -18.58 7.59 10.82
N ALA A 181 -18.14 8.16 9.71
CA ALA A 181 -16.81 8.71 9.61
C ALA A 181 -16.75 9.92 8.68
N LYS A 182 -15.80 10.80 8.99
CA LYS A 182 -15.40 11.92 8.14
C LYS A 182 -13.90 11.91 7.97
N SER A 183 -13.44 12.27 6.79
CA SER A 183 -12.02 12.55 6.61
C SER A 183 -11.63 13.81 7.37
N ARG A 184 -10.37 13.89 7.79
CA ARG A 184 -9.82 15.10 8.41
C ARG A 184 -9.98 16.34 7.50
N LYS A 185 -9.98 16.16 6.17
CA LYS A 185 -10.19 17.24 5.17
C LYS A 185 -11.59 17.86 5.23
N GLU A 186 -12.58 17.15 5.78
CA GLU A 186 -13.97 17.62 5.91
C GLU A 186 -14.25 18.33 7.23
N LEU A 187 -13.32 18.27 8.19
CA LEU A 187 -13.49 18.85 9.51
C LEU A 187 -13.03 20.32 9.52
N LYS A 188 -13.89 21.21 10.04
CA LYS A 188 -13.58 22.64 10.16
C LYS A 188 -12.66 22.96 11.34
N ASN A 189 -12.80 22.20 12.44
CA ASN A 189 -12.03 22.39 13.66
C ASN A 189 -11.24 21.12 13.97
N TYR A 190 -9.97 21.32 14.30
CA TYR A 190 -9.06 20.22 14.60
C TYR A 190 -9.15 19.84 16.09
N SER A 191 -9.58 18.61 16.36
CA SER A 191 -9.50 17.97 17.67
C SER A 191 -9.14 16.50 17.48
N PHE A 192 -8.39 15.93 18.42
CA PHE A 192 -8.08 14.50 18.41
C PHE A 192 -9.37 13.66 18.53
N VAL A 193 -10.30 14.08 19.39
CA VAL A 193 -11.65 13.52 19.46
C VAL A 193 -12.62 14.59 18.96
N VAL A 194 -13.38 14.26 17.91
CA VAL A 194 -14.41 15.15 17.37
C VAL A 194 -15.75 14.79 18.01
N GLU A 195 -16.44 15.78 18.54
CA GLU A 195 -17.79 15.62 19.05
C GLU A 195 -18.81 16.08 18.00
N GLU A 196 -19.58 15.14 17.47
CA GLU A 196 -20.54 15.39 16.41
C GLU A 196 -21.77 14.49 16.54
N LYS A 197 -22.96 15.12 16.60
CA LYS A 197 -24.22 14.40 16.45
C LYS A 197 -24.37 13.91 15.01
N HIS A 198 -24.69 12.64 14.85
CA HIS A 198 -24.81 12.02 13.54
C HIS A 198 -25.86 10.90 13.58
N LYS A 199 -26.36 10.55 12.40
CA LYS A 199 -27.25 9.41 12.20
C LYS A 199 -26.45 8.16 11.85
N THR A 200 -26.96 7.01 12.24
CA THR A 200 -26.49 5.70 11.79
C THR A 200 -26.81 5.47 10.32
N SER A 201 -26.19 4.47 9.69
CA SER A 201 -26.47 4.09 8.28
C SER A 201 -27.92 3.70 8.00
N TYR A 202 -28.70 3.42 9.05
CA TYR A 202 -30.13 3.12 9.01
C TYR A 202 -31.02 4.35 9.25
N GLY A 203 -30.45 5.53 9.44
CA GLY A 203 -31.20 6.79 9.62
C GLY A 203 -31.52 7.19 11.05
N TRP A 204 -31.33 6.29 12.03
CA TRP A 204 -31.55 6.58 13.45
C TRP A 204 -30.46 7.49 14.02
N GLU A 205 -30.80 8.35 14.98
CA GLU A 205 -29.81 9.11 15.75
C GLU A 205 -28.85 8.16 16.48
N CYS A 206 -27.55 8.41 16.37
CA CYS A 206 -26.53 7.62 17.03
C CYS A 206 -26.43 8.01 18.51
N SER A 207 -26.40 7.02 19.40
CA SER A 207 -26.23 7.25 20.85
C SER A 207 -24.83 7.71 21.23
N ASN A 208 -23.84 7.54 20.34
CA ASN A 208 -22.48 8.04 20.52
C ASN A 208 -22.24 9.26 19.63
N THR A 209 -21.68 10.32 20.20
CA THR A 209 -21.30 11.55 19.48
C THR A 209 -19.79 11.66 19.25
N LYS A 210 -18.98 10.79 19.85
CA LYS A 210 -17.51 10.88 19.77
C LYS A 210 -16.96 10.12 18.56
N LEU A 211 -16.13 10.81 17.79
CA LEU A 211 -15.39 10.26 16.67
C LEU A 211 -13.89 10.26 17.01
N TYR A 212 -13.22 9.15 16.76
CA TYR A 212 -11.80 8.92 17.09
C TYR A 212 -10.95 8.81 15.83
N PRO A 213 -9.67 9.18 15.86
CA PRO A 213 -8.83 9.18 14.67
C PRO A 213 -8.38 7.76 14.34
N HIS A 214 -8.58 7.37 13.08
CA HIS A 214 -8.15 6.10 12.53
C HIS A 214 -7.63 6.30 11.11
N LYS A 215 -6.59 5.55 10.75
CA LYS A 215 -6.25 5.27 9.35
C LYS A 215 -7.06 4.07 8.85
N LEU A 216 -7.11 3.89 7.54
CA LEU A 216 -7.59 2.66 6.92
C LEU A 216 -6.41 1.91 6.32
N SER A 217 -6.39 0.60 6.50
CA SER A 217 -5.35 -0.26 5.93
C SER A 217 -5.90 -1.61 5.53
N HIS A 218 -5.16 -2.33 4.70
CA HIS A 218 -5.45 -3.72 4.35
C HIS A 218 -4.17 -4.53 4.40
N ILE A 219 -4.21 -5.71 5.00
CA ILE A 219 -3.14 -6.70 4.91
C ILE A 219 -3.58 -7.77 3.92
N PHE A 220 -2.83 -7.91 2.84
CA PHE A 220 -3.03 -8.94 1.84
C PHE A 220 -1.85 -9.91 1.83
N LYS A 221 -2.13 -11.13 1.37
CA LYS A 221 -1.11 -12.17 1.24
C LYS A 221 -0.76 -12.42 -0.22
N THR A 222 0.51 -12.62 -0.49
CA THR A 222 1.04 -12.94 -1.82
C THR A 222 2.36 -13.69 -1.69
N ASP A 223 2.82 -14.23 -2.81
CA ASP A 223 4.18 -14.70 -2.95
C ASP A 223 5.14 -13.52 -3.12
N VAL A 224 6.36 -13.71 -2.63
CA VAL A 224 7.41 -12.68 -2.60
C VAL A 224 8.74 -13.29 -3.03
N VAL A 225 9.53 -12.48 -3.74
CA VAL A 225 10.97 -12.70 -3.89
C VAL A 225 11.70 -11.52 -3.27
N GLN A 226 12.49 -11.79 -2.22
CA GLN A 226 13.34 -10.80 -1.57
C GLN A 226 14.75 -10.84 -2.17
N LEU A 227 15.18 -9.72 -2.75
CA LEU A 227 16.52 -9.53 -3.31
C LEU A 227 17.40 -8.84 -2.27
N MET A 228 18.49 -9.50 -1.90
CA MET A 228 19.49 -9.01 -0.96
C MET A 228 20.82 -8.87 -1.70
N PHE A 229 21.19 -7.62 -1.99
CA PHE A 229 22.50 -7.30 -2.55
C PHE A 229 23.57 -7.37 -1.45
N SER A 230 24.77 -7.81 -1.82
CA SER A 230 25.95 -7.82 -0.92
C SER A 230 26.31 -6.43 -0.41
N ASP A 231 25.98 -5.40 -1.18
CA ASP A 231 26.32 -4.02 -0.93
C ASP A 231 25.09 -3.26 -0.44
N ASN A 232 25.34 -2.22 0.35
CA ASN A 232 24.29 -1.33 0.83
C ASN A 232 24.39 0.01 0.13
N ALA A 233 23.25 0.66 -0.05
CA ALA A 233 23.16 2.04 -0.52
C ALA A 233 22.04 2.77 0.23
N ASP A 234 22.01 4.10 0.07
CA ASP A 234 20.94 4.90 0.66
C ASP A 234 19.56 4.58 0.03
N PHE A 235 18.51 5.08 0.68
CA PHE A 235 17.13 4.84 0.26
C PHE A 235 16.86 5.27 -1.20
N GLY A 236 17.34 6.44 -1.62
CA GLY A 236 17.09 6.97 -2.97
C GLY A 236 17.77 6.12 -4.03
N THR A 237 19.00 5.68 -3.78
CA THR A 237 19.72 4.76 -4.66
C THR A 237 19.00 3.41 -4.77
N MET A 238 18.65 2.78 -3.65
CA MET A 238 17.97 1.47 -3.67
C MET A 238 16.56 1.54 -4.26
N LEU A 239 15.86 2.65 -4.07
CA LEU A 239 14.56 2.91 -4.70
C LEU A 239 14.70 3.03 -6.22
N SER A 240 15.75 3.73 -6.67
CA SER A 240 16.07 3.86 -8.10
C SER A 240 16.45 2.52 -8.73
N VAL A 241 17.21 1.68 -8.01
CA VAL A 241 17.54 0.30 -8.41
C VAL A 241 16.27 -0.54 -8.51
N MET A 242 15.37 -0.48 -7.52
CA MET A 242 14.10 -1.19 -7.56
C MET A 242 13.26 -0.84 -8.78
N TYR A 243 13.06 0.44 -9.09
CA TYR A 243 12.30 0.83 -10.28
C TYR A 243 12.99 0.46 -11.60
N ALA A 244 14.33 0.45 -11.63
CA ALA A 244 15.09 -0.08 -12.76
C ALA A 244 14.82 -1.57 -12.97
N LEU A 245 14.85 -2.37 -11.88
CA LEU A 245 14.59 -3.80 -11.90
C LEU A 245 13.15 -4.13 -12.29
N LEU A 246 12.15 -3.41 -11.77
CA LEU A 246 10.75 -3.60 -12.14
C LEU A 246 10.54 -3.39 -13.64
N ARG A 247 11.08 -2.29 -14.18
CA ARG A 247 10.98 -1.98 -15.62
C ARG A 247 11.79 -2.94 -16.49
N ALA A 248 12.95 -3.39 -16.02
CA ALA A 248 13.74 -4.38 -16.73
C ALA A 248 13.04 -5.73 -16.76
N THR A 249 12.47 -6.14 -15.64
CA THR A 249 11.70 -7.38 -15.50
C THR A 249 10.52 -7.41 -16.46
N SER A 250 9.73 -6.33 -16.51
CA SER A 250 8.59 -6.27 -17.41
C SER A 250 8.99 -6.44 -18.88
N GLN A 251 10.12 -5.85 -19.29
CA GLN A 251 10.65 -6.00 -20.66
C GLN A 251 11.28 -7.37 -20.94
N VAL A 252 11.97 -7.97 -19.96
CA VAL A 252 12.63 -9.27 -20.15
C VAL A 252 11.61 -10.41 -20.15
N LEU A 253 10.58 -10.33 -19.31
CA LEU A 253 9.53 -11.34 -19.22
C LEU A 253 8.37 -11.10 -20.19
N ASP A 254 8.36 -9.96 -20.90
CA ASP A 254 7.28 -9.52 -21.80
C ASP A 254 5.92 -9.51 -21.11
N ILE A 255 5.85 -8.81 -19.96
CA ILE A 255 4.65 -8.65 -19.14
C ILE A 255 4.29 -7.18 -18.97
N GLU A 256 3.05 -6.90 -18.59
CA GLU A 256 2.62 -5.53 -18.29
C GLU A 256 3.37 -4.99 -17.07
N SER A 257 3.70 -3.70 -17.07
CA SER A 257 4.40 -3.07 -15.94
C SER A 257 3.59 -3.09 -14.63
N THR A 258 2.29 -3.33 -14.71
CA THR A 258 1.39 -3.48 -13.55
C THR A 258 1.34 -4.90 -12.99
N ASP A 259 1.89 -5.89 -13.70
CA ASP A 259 1.82 -7.30 -13.28
C ASP A 259 2.88 -7.66 -12.24
N ILE A 260 3.92 -6.83 -12.11
CA ILE A 260 4.94 -6.93 -11.07
C ILE A 260 5.05 -5.60 -10.32
N ASN A 261 5.23 -5.68 -9.01
CA ASN A 261 5.42 -4.51 -8.16
C ASN A 261 6.50 -4.80 -7.11
N GLY A 262 6.92 -3.76 -6.38
CA GLY A 262 7.92 -3.93 -5.34
C GLY A 262 7.92 -2.83 -4.30
N CYS A 263 8.54 -3.14 -3.17
CA CYS A 263 8.82 -2.17 -2.11
C CYS A 263 10.18 -2.44 -1.48
N LEU A 264 10.75 -1.41 -0.85
CA LEU A 264 11.96 -1.57 -0.07
C LEU A 264 11.63 -2.10 1.32
N TYR A 265 12.42 -3.05 1.78
CA TYR A 265 12.37 -3.56 3.15
C TYR A 265 13.71 -3.30 3.84
N ALA A 266 13.65 -2.50 4.90
CA ALA A 266 14.80 -2.21 5.75
C ALA A 266 14.79 -3.10 6.98
N SER A 267 15.88 -3.84 7.20
CA SER A 267 16.07 -4.69 8.37
C SER A 267 17.48 -4.52 8.96
N SER A 268 17.72 -5.20 10.08
CA SER A 268 19.05 -5.50 10.63
C SER A 268 19.76 -4.41 11.44
N GLY A 269 19.03 -3.48 12.08
CA GLY A 269 19.59 -2.54 13.07
C GLY A 269 20.53 -1.46 12.50
N ASN A 270 21.06 -1.66 11.29
CA ASN A 270 21.98 -0.77 10.57
C ASN A 270 21.38 -0.25 9.25
N VAL A 271 20.06 -0.37 9.05
CA VAL A 271 19.33 0.05 7.84
C VAL A 271 19.98 -0.48 6.56
N GLN A 272 19.86 -1.78 6.34
CA GLN A 272 20.16 -2.40 5.05
C GLN A 272 18.86 -2.60 4.28
N TYR A 273 18.80 -2.10 3.05
CA TYR A 273 17.63 -2.25 2.19
C TYR A 273 17.73 -3.52 1.35
N SER A 274 16.67 -4.31 1.41
CA SER A 274 16.37 -5.37 0.44
C SER A 274 15.19 -4.95 -0.42
N ILE A 275 15.09 -5.53 -1.61
CA ILE A 275 14.00 -5.25 -2.55
C ILE A 275 13.03 -6.42 -2.49
N ILE A 276 11.78 -6.15 -2.15
CA ILE A 276 10.69 -7.11 -2.14
C ILE A 276 9.98 -6.99 -3.48
N LEU A 277 9.99 -8.05 -4.29
CA LEU A 277 9.21 -8.15 -5.52
C LEU A 277 8.02 -9.07 -5.30
N TYR A 278 6.86 -8.69 -5.81
CA TYR A 278 5.64 -9.49 -5.75
C TYR A 278 4.78 -9.25 -7.00
N ASP A 279 3.89 -10.18 -7.31
CA ASP A 279 2.95 -10.02 -8.42
C ASP A 279 1.86 -9.01 -8.08
N GLY A 280 1.54 -8.11 -9.01
CA GLY A 280 0.52 -7.06 -8.82
C GLY A 280 -0.92 -7.54 -8.93
N VAL A 281 -1.13 -8.80 -9.36
CA VAL A 281 -2.45 -9.38 -9.59
C VAL A 281 -2.88 -10.25 -8.39
N PRO A 282 -4.13 -10.13 -7.91
CA PRO A 282 -4.64 -10.99 -6.85
C PRO A 282 -4.52 -12.48 -7.19
N GLY A 283 -3.86 -13.24 -6.31
CA GLY A 283 -3.62 -14.68 -6.48
C GLY A 283 -2.27 -15.06 -7.08
N GLY A 284 -1.47 -14.08 -7.55
CA GLY A 284 -0.14 -14.30 -8.10
C GLY A 284 -0.16 -14.88 -9.51
N ALA A 285 0.53 -14.23 -10.45
CA ALA A 285 0.74 -14.74 -11.80
C ALA A 285 1.96 -15.69 -11.89
N GLY A 286 2.77 -15.74 -10.84
CA GLY A 286 3.99 -16.53 -10.74
C GLY A 286 5.16 -15.94 -11.52
N HIS A 287 5.12 -14.66 -11.90
CA HIS A 287 6.18 -14.03 -12.69
C HIS A 287 7.45 -13.85 -11.86
N ILE A 288 7.31 -13.43 -10.61
CA ILE A 288 8.44 -13.26 -9.69
C ILE A 288 9.27 -14.55 -9.50
N HIS A 289 8.63 -15.72 -9.46
CA HIS A 289 9.31 -17.00 -9.28
C HIS A 289 10.17 -17.38 -10.48
N ARG A 290 9.83 -16.92 -11.69
CA ARG A 290 10.66 -17.14 -12.89
C ARG A 290 12.01 -16.42 -12.80
N ILE A 291 12.03 -15.27 -12.15
CA ILE A 291 13.25 -14.48 -11.93
C ILE A 291 14.14 -15.22 -10.92
N ALA A 292 13.55 -15.71 -9.83
CA ALA A 292 14.31 -16.40 -8.79
C ALA A 292 14.84 -17.77 -9.22
N ALA A 293 14.07 -18.51 -10.03
CA ALA A 293 14.42 -19.88 -10.41
C ALA A 293 15.39 -19.99 -11.59
N ASN A 294 15.63 -18.91 -12.36
CA ASN A 294 16.43 -18.95 -13.57
C ASN A 294 17.53 -17.87 -13.59
N GLU A 295 18.77 -18.31 -13.42
CA GLU A 295 19.97 -17.46 -13.43
C GLU A 295 20.09 -16.60 -14.68
N SER A 296 19.89 -17.19 -15.87
CA SER A 296 20.01 -16.45 -17.13
C SER A 296 18.98 -15.34 -17.26
N VAL A 297 17.77 -15.56 -16.71
CA VAL A 297 16.71 -14.56 -16.68
C VAL A 297 17.09 -13.45 -15.71
N PHE A 298 17.54 -13.78 -14.49
CA PHE A 298 17.94 -12.78 -13.51
C PHE A 298 19.13 -11.93 -14.01
N GLN A 299 20.14 -12.55 -14.60
CA GLN A 299 21.26 -11.83 -15.24
C GLN A 299 20.78 -10.91 -16.36
N SER A 300 19.83 -11.37 -17.19
CA SER A 300 19.22 -10.54 -18.24
C SER A 300 18.46 -9.34 -17.66
N VAL A 301 17.77 -9.52 -16.52
CA VAL A 301 17.09 -8.43 -15.81
C VAL A 301 18.09 -7.40 -15.29
N ILE A 302 19.18 -7.84 -14.64
CA ILE A 302 20.22 -6.93 -14.12
C ILE A 302 20.88 -6.15 -15.26
N GLN A 303 21.30 -6.84 -16.32
CA GLN A 303 21.87 -6.22 -17.51
C GLN A 303 20.91 -5.18 -18.11
N LYS A 304 19.63 -5.54 -18.26
CA LYS A 304 18.62 -4.65 -18.83
C LYS A 304 18.35 -3.44 -17.94
N ALA A 305 18.31 -3.62 -16.61
CA ALA A 305 18.16 -2.53 -15.64
C ALA A 305 19.32 -1.53 -15.74
N TYR A 306 20.56 -2.03 -15.80
CA TYR A 306 21.73 -1.20 -16.02
C TYR A 306 21.64 -0.43 -17.36
N GLU A 307 21.24 -1.09 -18.44
CA GLU A 307 21.09 -0.44 -19.75
C GLU A 307 20.02 0.66 -19.77
N ILE A 308 18.87 0.44 -19.13
CA ILE A 308 17.79 1.43 -19.01
C ILE A 308 18.32 2.70 -18.33
N CYS A 309 19.14 2.55 -17.31
CA CYS A 309 19.71 3.64 -16.54
C CYS A 309 20.88 4.33 -17.25
N SER A 310 21.83 3.56 -17.79
CA SER A 310 23.08 4.06 -18.36
C SER A 310 22.92 4.67 -19.77
N LYS A 311 22.00 4.14 -20.60
CA LYS A 311 21.82 4.62 -21.99
C LYS A 311 20.84 5.81 -22.10
N CYS A 312 20.09 6.12 -21.05
CA CYS A 312 19.20 7.28 -21.05
C CYS A 312 20.01 8.58 -20.87
N GLU A 313 19.64 9.67 -21.53
CA GLU A 313 20.40 10.94 -21.46
C GLU A 313 19.78 11.97 -20.49
N CYS A 314 18.72 11.61 -19.78
CA CYS A 314 18.02 12.55 -18.89
C CYS A 314 18.78 12.82 -17.56
N SER A 315 18.29 13.77 -16.77
CA SER A 315 18.77 14.03 -15.41
C SER A 315 17.62 14.56 -14.51
N PRO A 316 17.45 14.07 -13.27
CA PRO A 316 18.04 12.84 -12.72
C PRO A 316 17.29 11.56 -13.19
N SER A 317 16.04 11.70 -13.63
CA SER A 317 15.21 10.58 -14.12
C SER A 317 14.06 11.08 -15.02
N CYS A 318 13.49 10.20 -15.85
CA CYS A 318 12.35 10.52 -16.72
C CYS A 318 11.46 9.28 -16.99
N TYR A 319 10.35 9.47 -17.71
CA TYR A 319 9.41 8.39 -18.06
C TYR A 319 10.00 7.32 -19.02
N LYS A 320 11.15 7.59 -19.64
CA LYS A 320 11.87 6.62 -20.48
C LYS A 320 12.80 5.70 -19.67
N CYS A 321 13.14 6.06 -18.44
CA CYS A 321 13.98 5.23 -17.55
C CYS A 321 13.24 4.80 -16.27
N LEU A 322 13.18 5.62 -15.23
CA LEU A 322 12.71 5.20 -13.91
C LEU A 322 11.28 5.64 -13.57
N ARG A 323 10.75 6.68 -14.22
CA ARG A 323 9.45 7.25 -13.85
C ARG A 323 8.30 6.54 -14.56
N ASP A 324 7.19 6.39 -13.86
CA ASP A 324 5.90 6.00 -14.38
C ASP A 324 4.76 6.79 -13.69
N TYR A 325 3.52 6.45 -14.02
CA TYR A 325 2.35 7.10 -13.40
C TYR A 325 2.15 6.69 -11.94
N TYR A 326 2.57 5.49 -11.55
CA TYR A 326 2.32 4.89 -10.24
C TYR A 326 3.36 5.28 -9.19
N ASN A 327 4.54 5.75 -9.59
CA ASN A 327 5.63 6.17 -8.71
C ASN A 327 5.84 7.68 -8.62
N GLN A 328 4.81 8.47 -8.94
CA GLN A 328 4.87 9.95 -8.92
C GLN A 328 5.39 10.53 -7.59
N ASP A 329 4.98 9.94 -6.47
CA ASP A 329 5.38 10.38 -5.13
C ASP A 329 6.89 10.23 -4.89
N PHE A 330 7.55 9.36 -5.65
CA PHE A 330 8.98 9.10 -5.56
C PHE A 330 9.83 9.84 -6.60
N HIS A 331 9.24 10.54 -7.58
CA HIS A 331 9.98 11.13 -8.71
C HIS A 331 11.14 12.05 -8.30
N SER A 332 11.02 12.71 -7.15
CA SER A 332 12.06 13.58 -6.59
C SER A 332 13.28 12.83 -6.03
N MET A 333 13.13 11.53 -5.73
CA MET A 333 14.17 10.68 -5.16
C MET A 333 14.84 9.76 -6.20
N LEU A 334 14.27 9.66 -7.42
CA LEU A 334 14.77 8.77 -8.45
C LEU A 334 15.95 9.37 -9.23
N ASP A 335 17.08 8.67 -9.21
CA ASP A 335 18.31 9.01 -9.92
C ASP A 335 18.83 7.80 -10.72
N ARG A 336 18.85 7.95 -12.05
CA ARG A 336 19.32 6.89 -12.94
C ARG A 336 20.83 6.65 -12.87
N ASN A 337 21.63 7.68 -12.58
CA ASN A 337 23.08 7.53 -12.52
C ASN A 337 23.46 6.75 -11.26
N ALA A 338 22.84 7.09 -10.12
CA ALA A 338 23.02 6.34 -8.87
C ALA A 338 22.64 4.85 -9.04
N ALA A 339 21.50 4.57 -9.69
CA ALA A 339 21.11 3.19 -9.99
C ALA A 339 22.07 2.48 -10.96
N ALA A 340 22.56 3.17 -12.01
CA ALA A 340 23.51 2.60 -12.95
C ALA A 340 24.85 2.27 -12.28
N ASP A 341 25.37 3.18 -11.46
CA ASP A 341 26.63 3.01 -10.74
C ASP A 341 26.53 1.82 -9.77
N PHE A 342 25.42 1.70 -9.04
CA PHE A 342 25.16 0.55 -8.18
C PHE A 342 25.04 -0.77 -8.96
N LEU A 343 24.29 -0.79 -10.07
CA LEU A 343 24.06 -2.02 -10.85
C LEU A 343 25.30 -2.48 -11.63
N LYS A 344 26.23 -1.58 -11.94
CA LYS A 344 27.42 -1.88 -12.76
C LYS A 344 28.28 -3.01 -12.18
N GLN A 345 28.33 -3.14 -10.87
CA GLN A 345 29.11 -4.18 -10.19
C GLN A 345 28.46 -5.57 -10.26
N TYR A 346 27.18 -5.64 -10.67
CA TYR A 346 26.40 -6.87 -10.83
C TYR A 346 26.24 -7.26 -12.30
N LEU A 347 27.16 -6.85 -13.18
CA LEU A 347 27.16 -7.27 -14.59
C LEU A 347 28.03 -8.52 -14.76
N SER A 348 27.51 -9.50 -15.50
CA SER A 348 28.30 -10.66 -15.92
C SER A 348 29.29 -10.24 -17.01
N TYR A 349 30.57 -10.58 -16.83
CA TYR A 349 31.62 -10.37 -17.85
C TYR A 349 31.69 -11.53 -18.84
#